data_AF-A0A1F7LPB7-F1
#
_entry.id   AF-A0A1F7LPB7-F1
#
_cell.length_a   1.000
_cell.length_b   1.000
_cell.length_c   1.000
_cell.angle_alpha   90.00
_cell.angle_beta   90.00
_cell.angle_gamma   90.00
#
_symmetry.space_group_name_H-M   'P 1'
#
loop_
_entity.id
_entity.type
_entity.pdbx_description
1 polymer ?
#
loop_
_entity_poly.entity_id
_entity_poly.type
_entity_poly.pdbx_seq_one_letter_code
_entity_poly.pdbx_strand_id
1 'polypeptide(L)'
;MIPTVLHYVALTGALLFLLGLWYPLADPRVVVWWFSASDFSWAYVVNRAAALGLSQGSDILSTWGPLAHLLVPLDIGAHAAQSLLLKLAVNGALAVLVSWVLIRLGAGWLALGFYGALLIATGLLAGALLEYQLPFLVLLALLASLDAANRVLVTALCSVLAVTALLMKLTMGLACLSAVATFGWLQWREGRLRGTDAALLGATPVTALAVLFPLTGSRPMDLGRFLSGSLEIAAGYPGAYGIDGPVVEAALAVCPALGVVWIGLRGRGRHLRYAAWLSSIPLLIALKHGFVRHDVYHMLYALGFLWLVGALLIAGLAMGREHAVRDVVAVGVVCGLIASAWLGVGLLRLTDPSASQWIFLVRQGRALAENFPPRGYVETVRENQRAAFRQLTLPEDVRRLVQGQSVDIVPRDAAYAQANGLRWQPRPVFPSDNVSTQWLDDVNARHFVGPSAPRFVLYEFKSIDGRHPFFDEPRTWRELACRYTPQLRSGPILVLERSARGTCHISAPFREVTLKWGQALVLPDDQRGLVVSVDVRRSVAGEIVGAAFRPPLSFLDVEYADGVRTTHRLVEATARNGLMLGGLPREVGDVEQFLLGVRRHRVTSIRFVHRGAWAYTDSVRVSMARLSGGPFR
;
A
#
# COMPACT_ATOMS: atom_id res chain seq x y z
N MET A 1 46.04 -17.07 -16.37
CA MET A 1 44.85 -16.21 -16.52
C MET A 1 43.59 -16.74 -15.83
N ILE A 2 43.27 -18.04 -15.91
CA ILE A 2 42.09 -18.65 -15.24
C ILE A 2 42.10 -18.52 -13.69
N PRO A 3 43.23 -18.70 -12.97
CA PRO A 3 43.25 -18.62 -11.50
C PRO A 3 42.93 -17.20 -10.98
N THR A 4 43.37 -16.20 -11.73
CA THR A 4 43.21 -14.79 -11.43
C THR A 4 41.74 -14.36 -11.51
N VAL A 5 41.03 -14.80 -12.56
CA VAL A 5 39.60 -14.52 -12.74
C VAL A 5 38.75 -15.19 -11.65
N LEU A 6 39.04 -16.46 -11.31
CA LEU A 6 38.35 -17.14 -10.21
C LEU A 6 38.60 -16.47 -8.85
N HIS A 7 39.83 -16.01 -8.59
CA HIS A 7 40.16 -15.29 -7.36
C HIS A 7 39.40 -13.96 -7.25
N TYR A 8 39.35 -13.16 -8.33
CA TYR A 8 38.58 -11.93 -8.35
C TYR A 8 37.08 -12.15 -8.21
N VAL A 9 36.54 -13.20 -8.84
CA VAL A 9 35.13 -13.56 -8.72
C VAL A 9 34.78 -14.02 -7.30
N ALA A 10 35.66 -14.79 -6.64
CA ALA A 10 35.49 -15.19 -5.25
C ALA A 10 35.55 -14.00 -4.29
N LEU A 11 36.52 -13.09 -4.49
CA LEU A 11 36.65 -11.86 -3.71
C LEU A 11 35.44 -10.93 -3.90
N THR A 12 34.94 -10.88 -5.13
CA THR A 12 33.72 -10.14 -5.50
C THR A 12 32.49 -10.73 -4.83
N GLY A 13 32.29 -12.04 -4.92
CA GLY A 13 31.19 -12.72 -4.25
C GLY A 13 31.24 -12.55 -2.73
N ALA A 14 32.44 -12.58 -2.14
CA ALA A 14 32.63 -12.28 -0.73
C ALA A 14 32.29 -10.82 -0.39
N LEU A 15 32.71 -9.85 -1.21
CA LEU A 15 32.37 -8.44 -1.02
C LEU A 15 30.86 -8.20 -1.14
N LEU A 16 30.19 -8.85 -2.11
CA LEU A 16 28.74 -8.75 -2.30
C LEU A 16 27.97 -9.44 -1.19
N PHE A 17 28.48 -10.55 -0.67
CA PHE A 17 27.93 -11.22 0.49
C PHE A 17 28.06 -10.36 1.75
N LEU A 18 29.23 -9.74 1.96
CA LEU A 18 29.44 -8.78 3.04
C LEU A 18 28.53 -7.57 2.87
N LEU A 19 28.46 -6.94 1.70
CA LEU A 19 27.53 -5.85 1.42
C LEU A 19 26.07 -6.26 1.63
N GLY A 20 25.68 -7.47 1.23
CA GLY A 20 24.33 -8.02 1.45
C GLY A 20 24.01 -8.29 2.92
N LEU A 21 25.00 -8.63 3.75
CA LEU A 21 24.85 -8.73 5.20
C LEU A 21 24.81 -7.35 5.88
N TRP A 22 25.48 -6.37 5.30
CA TRP A 22 25.57 -5.00 5.83
C TRP A 22 24.38 -4.13 5.47
N TYR A 23 23.78 -4.37 4.31
CA TYR A 23 22.72 -3.56 3.72
C TYR A 23 21.40 -3.55 4.53
N PRO A 24 20.91 -4.67 5.12
CA PRO A 24 19.74 -4.67 6.00
C PRO A 24 19.87 -3.77 7.24
N LEU A 25 21.11 -3.52 7.69
CA LEU A 25 21.38 -2.64 8.83
C LEU A 25 21.25 -1.16 8.46
N ALA A 26 21.23 -0.80 7.17
CA ALA A 26 21.07 0.58 6.72
C ALA A 26 19.61 0.95 6.40
N ASP A 27 18.61 0.12 6.77
CA ASP A 27 17.21 0.36 6.38
C ASP A 27 16.73 1.76 6.78
N PRO A 28 16.48 2.67 5.81
CA PRO A 28 16.09 4.03 6.11
C PRO A 28 14.66 4.13 6.63
N ARG A 29 13.82 3.09 6.55
CA ARG A 29 12.53 3.08 7.25
C ARG A 29 12.71 3.13 8.75
N VAL A 30 13.78 2.52 9.25
CA VAL A 30 14.14 2.60 10.66
C VAL A 30 14.58 4.02 11.02
N VAL A 31 15.23 4.75 10.11
CA VAL A 31 15.99 6.00 10.40
C VAL A 31 15.24 7.28 9.99
N VAL A 32 14.39 7.24 8.97
CA VAL A 32 13.87 8.44 8.28
C VAL A 32 12.35 8.44 8.08
N TRP A 33 11.69 7.30 7.92
CA TRP A 33 10.27 7.32 7.51
C TRP A 33 9.28 7.57 8.65
N TRP A 34 9.70 7.50 9.92
CA TRP A 34 8.81 7.68 11.07
C TRP A 34 8.51 9.15 11.43
N PHE A 35 8.87 10.13 10.60
CA PHE A 35 8.73 11.56 10.95
C PHE A 35 7.29 12.09 10.89
N SER A 36 6.33 11.35 10.32
CA SER A 36 4.91 11.72 10.42
C SER A 36 4.16 10.73 11.32
N ALA A 37 3.35 11.27 12.24
CA ALA A 37 2.44 10.47 13.08
C ALA A 37 1.53 9.53 12.25
N SER A 38 1.20 9.96 11.03
CA SER A 38 0.42 9.23 10.04
C SER A 38 1.12 7.96 9.54
N ASP A 39 2.40 8.05 9.17
CA ASP A 39 3.17 6.92 8.62
C ASP A 39 3.52 5.90 9.70
N PHE A 40 3.66 6.37 10.94
CA PHE A 40 3.84 5.49 12.10
C PHE A 40 2.58 4.67 12.41
N SER A 41 1.38 5.21 12.17
CA SER A 41 0.13 4.61 12.65
C SER A 41 -0.32 3.35 11.90
N TRP A 42 -0.16 3.27 10.57
CA TRP A 42 -0.50 2.03 9.85
C TRP A 42 0.50 0.90 10.12
N ALA A 43 1.78 1.23 10.29
CA ALA A 43 2.79 0.25 10.68
C ALA A 43 2.53 -0.29 12.09
N TYR A 44 2.06 0.58 13.00
CA TYR A 44 1.59 0.16 14.32
C TYR A 44 0.46 -0.88 14.20
N VAL A 45 -0.56 -0.63 13.38
CA VAL A 45 -1.69 -1.55 13.20
C VAL A 45 -1.23 -2.95 12.80
N VAL A 46 -0.37 -3.08 11.79
CA VAL A 46 0.08 -4.41 11.32
C VAL A 46 0.97 -5.13 12.32
N ASN A 47 1.82 -4.40 13.07
CA ASN A 47 2.63 -4.99 14.13
C ASN A 47 1.77 -5.41 15.32
N ARG A 48 0.85 -4.55 15.75
CA ARG A 48 0.00 -4.82 16.91
C ARG A 48 -0.98 -5.95 16.63
N ALA A 49 -1.54 -6.01 15.42
CA ALA A 49 -2.39 -7.11 14.99
C ALA A 49 -1.66 -8.46 15.08
N ALA A 50 -0.42 -8.54 14.59
CA ALA A 50 0.40 -9.73 14.71
C ALA A 50 0.70 -10.10 16.17
N ALA A 51 1.07 -9.12 17.00
CA ALA A 51 1.41 -9.34 18.41
C ALA A 51 0.20 -9.78 19.26
N LEU A 52 -1.01 -9.36 18.91
CA LEU A 52 -2.25 -9.75 19.58
C LEU A 52 -2.89 -11.02 18.99
N GLY A 53 -2.33 -11.59 17.92
CA GLY A 53 -2.93 -12.72 17.22
C GLY A 53 -4.28 -12.39 16.58
N LEU A 54 -4.48 -11.14 16.15
CA LEU A 54 -5.71 -10.74 15.45
C LEU A 54 -5.80 -11.46 14.11
N SER A 55 -6.98 -11.98 13.81
CA SER A 55 -7.22 -12.71 12.58
C SER A 55 -7.41 -11.75 11.41
N GLN A 56 -6.59 -11.89 10.38
CA GLN A 56 -6.76 -11.17 9.13
C GLN A 56 -8.03 -11.64 8.42
N GLY A 57 -8.88 -10.71 7.98
CA GLY A 57 -10.20 -11.00 7.43
C GLY A 57 -11.34 -10.50 8.34
N SER A 58 -11.39 -10.99 9.57
CA SER A 58 -12.48 -10.68 10.52
C SER A 58 -12.13 -9.55 11.48
N ASP A 59 -10.94 -9.57 12.07
CA ASP A 59 -10.50 -8.60 13.07
C ASP A 59 -9.82 -7.39 12.40
N ILE A 60 -9.02 -7.62 11.35
CA ILE A 60 -8.33 -6.59 10.54
C ILE A 60 -8.47 -6.92 9.05
N LEU A 61 -8.70 -5.92 8.22
CA LEU A 61 -8.75 -6.00 6.76
C LEU A 61 -7.80 -4.98 6.15
N SER A 62 -6.81 -5.49 5.42
CA SER A 62 -5.80 -4.69 4.75
C SER A 62 -5.24 -5.44 3.54
N THR A 63 -4.58 -4.72 2.63
CA THR A 63 -3.69 -5.32 1.63
C THR A 63 -2.34 -5.74 2.21
N TRP A 64 -2.06 -5.31 3.44
CA TRP A 64 -0.93 -5.77 4.25
C TRP A 64 -1.38 -6.97 5.08
N GLY A 65 -0.74 -8.12 4.84
CA GLY A 65 -1.16 -9.38 5.44
C GLY A 65 -0.61 -9.60 6.86
N PRO A 66 -0.81 -10.79 7.45
CA PRO A 66 -0.40 -11.07 8.83
C PRO A 66 1.11 -11.02 9.06
N LEU A 67 1.92 -11.19 8.01
CA LEU A 67 3.39 -11.09 8.06
C LEU A 67 3.91 -9.69 7.72
N ALA A 68 3.05 -8.69 7.55
CA ALA A 68 3.44 -7.32 7.19
C ALA A 68 4.41 -6.65 8.18
N HIS A 69 4.36 -7.05 9.46
CA HIS A 69 5.29 -6.60 10.50
C HIS A 69 6.76 -6.90 10.15
N LEU A 70 7.04 -7.87 9.25
CA LEU A 70 8.40 -8.16 8.77
C LEU A 70 8.90 -7.14 7.73
N LEU A 71 8.01 -6.42 7.06
CA LEU A 71 8.34 -5.35 6.10
C LEU A 71 8.54 -3.99 6.78
N VAL A 72 7.80 -3.74 7.85
CA VAL A 72 7.81 -2.49 8.62
C VAL A 72 7.87 -2.78 10.12
N PRO A 73 8.98 -3.32 10.62
CA PRO A 73 9.07 -3.75 12.00
C PRO A 73 9.03 -2.58 12.98
N LEU A 74 8.36 -2.81 14.10
CA LEU A 74 8.42 -1.99 15.30
C LEU A 74 9.04 -2.79 16.46
N ASP A 75 9.44 -2.11 17.54
CA ASP A 75 9.89 -2.73 18.79
C ASP A 75 8.65 -3.22 19.57
N ILE A 76 7.99 -4.24 19.01
CA ILE A 76 6.86 -4.96 19.58
C ILE A 76 7.22 -6.45 19.55
N GLY A 77 7.42 -7.05 20.73
CA GLY A 77 7.89 -8.43 20.84
C GLY A 77 9.27 -8.61 20.17
N ALA A 78 9.38 -9.57 19.25
CA ALA A 78 10.62 -9.85 18.53
C ALA A 78 10.61 -9.38 17.06
N HIS A 79 9.64 -8.55 16.65
CA HIS A 79 9.41 -8.24 15.24
C HIS A 79 10.62 -7.58 14.54
N ALA A 80 11.32 -6.67 15.23
CA ALA A 80 12.54 -6.04 14.70
C ALA A 80 13.63 -7.08 14.40
N ALA A 81 13.88 -8.02 15.32
CA ALA A 81 14.85 -9.07 15.12
C ALA A 81 14.43 -10.06 14.02
N GLN A 82 13.15 -10.45 13.98
CA GLN A 82 12.61 -11.33 12.94
C GLN A 82 12.71 -10.71 11.55
N SER A 83 12.37 -9.43 11.42
CA SER A 83 12.52 -8.68 10.17
C SER A 83 13.99 -8.62 9.73
N LEU A 84 14.91 -8.34 10.65
CA LEU A 84 16.35 -8.32 10.34
C LEU A 84 16.84 -9.68 9.87
N LEU A 85 16.47 -10.77 10.55
CA LEU A 85 16.84 -12.13 10.15
C LEU A 85 16.33 -12.47 8.75
N LEU A 86 15.08 -12.11 8.44
CA LEU A 86 14.51 -12.33 7.11
C LEU A 86 15.27 -11.52 6.04
N LYS A 87 15.54 -10.24 6.31
CA LYS A 87 16.30 -9.38 5.39
C LYS A 87 17.69 -9.97 5.15
N LEU A 88 18.40 -10.38 6.19
CA LEU A 88 19.72 -11.04 6.06
C LEU A 88 19.63 -12.32 5.24
N ALA A 89 18.61 -13.15 5.45
CA ALA A 89 18.41 -14.38 4.69
C ALA A 89 18.14 -14.10 3.20
N VAL A 90 17.26 -13.15 2.89
CA VAL A 90 16.93 -12.77 1.50
C VAL A 90 18.13 -12.15 0.80
N ASN A 91 18.85 -11.25 1.48
CA ASN A 91 20.06 -10.63 0.91
C ASN A 91 21.19 -11.64 0.72
N GLY A 92 21.38 -12.56 1.67
CA GLY A 92 22.35 -13.64 1.55
C GLY A 92 22.04 -14.55 0.35
N ALA A 93 20.78 -14.96 0.20
CA ALA A 93 20.33 -15.76 -0.94
C ALA A 93 20.53 -15.01 -2.26
N LEU A 94 20.20 -13.71 -2.31
CA LEU A 94 20.41 -12.89 -3.49
C LEU A 94 21.90 -12.72 -3.81
N ALA A 95 22.74 -12.47 -2.81
CA ALA A 95 24.18 -12.34 -2.99
C ALA A 95 24.80 -13.63 -3.56
N VAL A 96 24.40 -14.79 -3.04
CA VAL A 96 24.85 -16.10 -3.58
C VAL A 96 24.40 -16.27 -5.03
N LEU A 97 23.12 -16.03 -5.32
CA LEU A 97 22.55 -16.24 -6.64
C LEU A 97 23.14 -15.29 -7.68
N VAL A 98 23.26 -14.01 -7.34
CA VAL A 98 23.91 -13.01 -8.20
C VAL A 98 25.36 -13.35 -8.40
N SER A 99 26.11 -13.67 -7.35
CA SER A 99 27.52 -14.08 -7.48
C SER A 99 27.65 -15.22 -8.47
N TRP A 100 26.79 -16.24 -8.37
CA TRP A 100 26.73 -17.36 -9.32
C TRP A 100 26.50 -16.90 -10.78
N VAL A 101 25.59 -15.95 -11.02
CA VAL A 101 25.40 -15.34 -12.37
C VAL A 101 26.66 -14.62 -12.84
N LEU A 102 27.31 -13.85 -11.96
CA LEU A 102 28.53 -13.10 -12.28
C LEU A 102 29.69 -14.03 -12.64
N ILE A 103 29.83 -15.17 -11.94
CA ILE A 103 30.84 -16.19 -12.28
C ILE A 103 30.62 -16.69 -13.70
N ARG A 104 29.36 -16.98 -14.06
CA ARG A 104 28.99 -17.50 -15.38
C ARG A 104 29.26 -16.50 -16.52
N LEU A 105 29.22 -15.21 -16.21
CA LEU A 105 29.46 -14.12 -17.16
C LEU A 105 30.92 -13.94 -17.57
N GLY A 106 31.89 -14.34 -16.74
CA GLY A 106 33.31 -14.03 -16.96
C GLY A 106 33.63 -12.52 -16.96
N ALA A 107 32.64 -11.65 -16.69
CA ALA A 107 32.71 -10.19 -16.76
C ALA A 107 32.81 -9.57 -15.36
N GLY A 108 33.82 -9.99 -14.60
CA GLY A 108 33.92 -9.78 -13.16
C GLY A 108 33.77 -8.33 -12.66
N TRP A 109 34.17 -7.32 -13.44
CA TRP A 109 34.16 -5.91 -13.01
C TRP A 109 32.98 -5.09 -13.56
N LEU A 110 32.53 -5.31 -14.80
CA LEU A 110 31.36 -4.61 -15.36
C LEU A 110 30.05 -5.10 -14.71
N ALA A 111 29.94 -6.40 -14.47
CA ALA A 111 28.76 -6.98 -13.87
C ALA A 111 28.73 -6.76 -12.33
N LEU A 112 29.91 -6.64 -11.70
CA LEU A 112 30.05 -6.12 -10.33
C LEU A 112 29.72 -4.63 -10.23
N GLY A 113 30.18 -3.81 -11.18
CA GLY A 113 29.85 -2.38 -11.23
C GLY A 113 28.36 -2.15 -11.45
N PHE A 114 27.72 -2.97 -12.30
CA PHE A 114 26.28 -2.92 -12.54
C PHE A 114 25.46 -3.42 -11.33
N TYR A 115 25.87 -4.52 -10.67
CA TYR A 115 25.20 -5.00 -9.47
C TYR A 115 25.45 -4.11 -8.25
N GLY A 116 26.66 -3.58 -8.10
CA GLY A 116 27.00 -2.53 -7.15
C GLY A 116 26.13 -1.30 -7.39
N ALA A 117 26.00 -0.84 -8.64
CA ALA A 117 25.10 0.24 -9.02
C ALA A 117 23.62 -0.12 -8.79
N LEU A 118 23.20 -1.38 -8.91
CA LEU A 118 21.83 -1.84 -8.62
C LEU A 118 21.55 -1.84 -7.12
N LEU A 119 22.47 -2.35 -6.29
CA LEU A 119 22.37 -2.31 -4.82
C LEU A 119 22.47 -0.88 -4.29
N ILE A 120 23.34 -0.07 -4.88
CA ILE A 120 23.47 1.35 -4.57
C ILE A 120 22.21 2.10 -5.04
N ALA A 121 21.67 1.83 -6.23
CA ALA A 121 20.45 2.49 -6.70
C ALA A 121 19.21 2.04 -5.91
N THR A 122 19.10 0.77 -5.55
CA THR A 122 17.98 0.29 -4.72
C THR A 122 18.12 0.72 -3.25
N GLY A 123 19.35 0.85 -2.72
CA GLY A 123 19.60 1.27 -1.34
C GLY A 123 19.62 2.75 -1.10
N LEU A 124 20.30 3.51 -1.95
CA LEU A 124 20.40 4.95 -1.83
C LEU A 124 19.10 5.68 -2.20
N LEU A 125 18.13 5.02 -2.84
CA LEU A 125 16.95 5.70 -3.39
C LEU A 125 15.61 5.13 -2.96
N ALA A 126 15.54 3.82 -2.70
CA ALA A 126 14.30 3.19 -2.25
C ALA A 126 14.34 2.77 -0.77
N GLY A 127 15.53 2.79 -0.15
CA GLY A 127 15.77 2.09 1.10
C GLY A 127 15.80 0.59 0.89
N ALA A 128 16.40 -0.15 1.82
CA ALA A 128 16.55 -1.59 1.78
C ALA A 128 15.21 -2.37 1.85
N LEU A 129 14.30 -2.13 0.90
CA LEU A 129 12.95 -2.64 0.95
C LEU A 129 12.95 -4.06 0.41
N LEU A 130 12.66 -4.97 1.33
CA LEU A 130 12.35 -6.37 1.04
C LEU A 130 11.30 -6.50 -0.08
N GLU A 131 10.47 -5.48 -0.27
CA GLU A 131 9.47 -5.33 -1.35
C GLU A 131 10.03 -5.39 -2.79
N TYR A 132 11.34 -5.15 -2.98
CA TYR A 132 12.03 -5.36 -4.26
C TYR A 132 12.85 -6.64 -4.28
N GLN A 133 13.55 -6.88 -3.17
CA GLN A 133 14.54 -7.94 -3.07
C GLN A 133 13.90 -9.31 -3.18
N LEU A 134 12.74 -9.51 -2.56
CA LEU A 134 12.04 -10.79 -2.57
C LEU A 134 11.46 -11.12 -3.97
N PRO A 135 10.73 -10.21 -4.66
CA PRO A 135 10.37 -10.44 -6.06
C PRO A 135 11.56 -10.68 -6.98
N PHE A 136 12.65 -9.91 -6.83
CA PHE A 136 13.84 -10.10 -7.66
C PHE A 136 14.52 -11.45 -7.40
N LEU A 137 14.61 -11.88 -6.14
CA LEU A 137 15.12 -13.21 -5.78
C LEU A 137 14.29 -14.31 -6.45
N VAL A 138 12.95 -14.22 -6.41
CA VAL A 138 12.07 -15.19 -7.08
C VAL A 138 12.30 -15.19 -8.58
N LEU A 139 12.30 -14.02 -9.23
CA LEU A 139 12.51 -13.89 -10.67
C LEU A 139 13.85 -14.47 -11.12
N LEU A 140 14.92 -14.12 -10.41
CA LEU A 140 16.27 -14.58 -10.72
C LEU A 140 16.43 -16.08 -10.45
N ALA A 141 15.83 -16.61 -9.37
CA ALA A 141 15.90 -18.03 -9.03
C ALA A 141 15.19 -18.89 -10.08
N LEU A 142 14.01 -18.46 -10.54
CA LEU A 142 13.29 -19.12 -11.62
C LEU A 142 14.12 -19.12 -12.91
N LEU A 143 14.66 -17.96 -13.30
CA LEU A 143 15.51 -17.82 -14.48
C LEU A 143 16.75 -18.71 -14.40
N ALA A 144 17.47 -18.69 -13.27
CA ALA A 144 18.66 -19.51 -13.03
C ALA A 144 18.35 -21.01 -13.05
N SER A 145 17.14 -21.41 -12.66
CA SER A 145 16.70 -22.81 -12.64
C SER A 145 16.23 -23.33 -14.00
N LEU A 146 16.15 -22.48 -15.03
CA LEU A 146 15.55 -22.81 -16.34
C LEU A 146 16.07 -24.12 -16.93
N ASP A 147 17.37 -24.36 -16.80
CA ASP A 147 18.06 -25.55 -17.33
C ASP A 147 18.54 -26.51 -16.26
N ALA A 148 18.18 -26.26 -15.00
CA ALA A 148 18.57 -27.10 -13.88
C ALA A 148 17.68 -28.34 -13.78
N ALA A 149 18.27 -29.44 -13.28
CA ALA A 149 17.53 -30.68 -13.01
C ALA A 149 16.52 -30.52 -11.86
N ASN A 150 16.82 -29.65 -10.89
CA ASN A 150 15.99 -29.37 -9.72
C ASN A 150 14.97 -28.23 -9.94
N ARG A 151 14.67 -27.85 -11.18
CA ARG A 151 13.76 -26.73 -11.52
C ARG A 151 12.38 -26.82 -10.87
N VAL A 152 11.82 -28.02 -10.73
CA VAL A 152 10.51 -28.22 -10.08
C VAL A 152 10.60 -27.87 -8.60
N LEU A 153 11.66 -28.32 -7.91
CA LEU A 153 11.92 -27.96 -6.52
C LEU A 153 12.11 -26.44 -6.35
N VAL A 154 12.92 -25.81 -7.22
CA VAL A 154 13.11 -24.35 -7.18
C VAL A 154 11.79 -23.61 -7.39
N THR A 155 10.96 -24.06 -8.33
CA THR A 155 9.65 -23.44 -8.59
C THR A 155 8.70 -23.63 -7.41
N ALA A 156 8.71 -24.79 -6.75
CA ALA A 156 7.94 -25.05 -5.54
C ALA A 156 8.39 -24.14 -4.38
N LEU A 157 9.71 -24.01 -4.15
CA LEU A 157 10.26 -23.09 -3.15
C LEU A 157 9.92 -21.62 -3.45
N CYS A 158 10.00 -21.21 -4.72
CA CYS A 158 9.57 -19.89 -5.16
C CYS A 158 8.05 -19.67 -4.94
N SER A 159 7.24 -20.72 -5.08
CA SER A 159 5.80 -20.67 -4.79
C SER A 159 5.54 -20.42 -3.30
N VAL A 160 6.28 -21.10 -2.42
CA VAL A 160 6.21 -20.86 -0.97
C VAL A 160 6.62 -19.43 -0.64
N LEU A 161 7.75 -18.94 -1.19
CA LEU A 161 8.19 -17.55 -1.01
C LEU A 161 7.16 -16.54 -1.55
N ALA A 162 6.49 -16.85 -2.67
CA ALA A 162 5.45 -16.02 -3.24
C ALA A 162 4.20 -15.94 -2.34
N VAL A 163 3.82 -17.03 -1.69
CA VAL A 163 2.74 -17.04 -0.70
C VAL A 163 3.16 -16.30 0.57
N THR A 164 4.38 -16.51 1.06
CA THR A 164 4.93 -15.72 2.17
C THR A 164 4.91 -14.22 1.84
N ALA A 165 5.27 -13.86 0.61
CA ALA A 165 5.21 -12.49 0.11
C ALA A 165 3.77 -11.96 0.09
N LEU A 166 2.79 -12.76 -0.33
CA LEU A 166 1.37 -12.41 -0.31
C LEU A 166 0.86 -12.15 1.12
N LEU A 167 1.30 -12.97 2.07
CA LEU A 167 0.99 -12.79 3.49
C LEU A 167 1.72 -11.59 4.13
N MET A 168 2.74 -11.03 3.47
CA MET A 168 3.34 -9.75 3.87
C MET A 168 2.61 -8.58 3.22
N LYS A 169 2.42 -8.61 1.90
CA LYS A 169 1.76 -7.56 1.11
C LYS A 169 1.19 -8.14 -0.18
N LEU A 170 -0.09 -7.89 -0.44
CA LEU A 170 -0.83 -8.45 -1.58
C LEU A 170 -0.09 -8.22 -2.91
N THR A 171 0.30 -6.99 -3.22
CA THR A 171 0.93 -6.63 -4.51
C THR A 171 2.26 -7.34 -4.73
N MET A 172 3.06 -7.48 -3.67
CA MET A 172 4.34 -8.21 -3.71
C MET A 172 4.11 -9.71 -3.95
N GLY A 173 3.14 -10.30 -3.25
CA GLY A 173 2.75 -11.69 -3.47
C GLY A 173 2.23 -11.98 -4.87
N LEU A 174 1.33 -11.13 -5.39
CA LEU A 174 0.79 -11.25 -6.75
C LEU A 174 1.89 -11.15 -7.80
N ALA A 175 2.88 -10.26 -7.62
CA ALA A 175 4.05 -10.20 -8.49
C ALA A 175 4.81 -11.54 -8.50
N CYS A 176 5.18 -12.07 -7.32
CA CYS A 176 5.90 -13.35 -7.23
C CYS A 176 5.07 -14.54 -7.79
N LEU A 177 3.78 -14.62 -7.45
CA LEU A 177 2.89 -15.69 -7.93
C LEU A 177 2.72 -15.63 -9.45
N SER A 178 2.61 -14.43 -10.03
CA SER A 178 2.53 -14.27 -11.49
C SER A 178 3.81 -14.74 -12.20
N ALA A 179 4.99 -14.51 -11.61
CA ALA A 179 6.25 -14.99 -12.13
C ALA A 179 6.34 -16.53 -12.08
N VAL A 180 5.94 -17.14 -10.96
CA VAL A 180 5.87 -18.60 -10.80
C VAL A 180 4.91 -19.23 -11.80
N ALA A 181 3.70 -18.66 -11.94
CA ALA A 181 2.70 -19.14 -12.89
C ALA A 181 3.19 -19.02 -14.35
N THR A 182 3.83 -17.90 -14.69
CA THR A 182 4.43 -17.68 -16.02
C THR A 182 5.53 -18.68 -16.31
N PHE A 183 6.42 -18.94 -15.35
CA PHE A 183 7.47 -19.95 -15.47
C PHE A 183 6.89 -21.35 -15.73
N GLY A 184 5.94 -21.77 -14.89
CA GLY A 184 5.28 -23.08 -15.01
C GLY A 184 4.56 -23.24 -16.35
N TRP A 185 3.83 -22.20 -16.79
CA TRP A 185 3.14 -22.19 -18.09
C TRP A 185 4.09 -22.31 -19.27
N LEU A 186 5.20 -21.54 -19.28
CA LEU A 186 6.21 -21.62 -20.34
C LEU A 186 6.85 -23.02 -20.39
N GLN A 187 7.21 -23.58 -19.24
CA GLN A 187 7.81 -24.91 -19.14
C GLN A 187 6.86 -26.01 -19.59
N TRP A 188 5.56 -25.89 -19.27
CA TRP A 188 4.53 -26.80 -19.75
C TRP A 188 4.34 -26.70 -21.26
N ARG A 189 4.25 -25.48 -21.80
CA ARG A 189 4.13 -25.23 -23.25
C ARG A 189 5.32 -25.76 -24.05
N GLU A 190 6.52 -25.71 -23.47
CA GLU A 190 7.74 -26.26 -24.07
C GLU A 190 7.89 -27.78 -23.86
N GLY A 191 6.92 -28.46 -23.24
CA GLY A 191 6.96 -29.90 -22.99
C GLY A 191 8.00 -30.32 -21.93
N ARG A 192 8.51 -29.38 -21.13
CA ARG A 192 9.57 -29.59 -20.13
C ARG A 192 9.04 -29.92 -18.74
N LEU A 193 7.72 -29.81 -18.56
CA LEU A 193 7.02 -30.06 -17.30
C LEU A 193 6.02 -31.21 -17.52
N ARG A 194 6.16 -32.30 -16.74
CA ARG A 194 5.22 -33.42 -16.79
C ARG A 194 3.89 -33.00 -16.17
N GLY A 195 2.80 -33.69 -16.53
CA GLY A 195 1.46 -33.40 -15.95
C GLY A 195 1.43 -33.50 -14.42
N THR A 196 2.16 -34.46 -13.85
CA THR A 196 2.33 -34.60 -12.39
C THR A 196 3.06 -33.42 -11.76
N ASP A 197 4.12 -32.93 -12.41
CA ASP A 197 4.88 -31.77 -11.93
C ASP A 197 4.02 -30.50 -12.00
N ALA A 198 3.25 -30.34 -13.07
CA ALA A 198 2.31 -29.23 -13.23
C ALA A 198 1.23 -29.24 -12.13
N ALA A 199 0.66 -30.40 -11.81
CA ALA A 199 -0.30 -30.55 -10.72
C ALA A 199 0.33 -30.23 -9.36
N LEU A 200 1.55 -30.71 -9.11
CA LEU A 200 2.29 -30.41 -7.87
C LEU A 200 2.54 -28.89 -7.72
N LEU A 201 2.99 -28.23 -8.78
CA LEU A 201 3.24 -26.79 -8.78
C LEU A 201 1.95 -25.98 -8.61
N GLY A 202 0.82 -26.44 -9.17
CA GLY A 202 -0.49 -25.85 -8.95
C GLY A 202 -0.98 -26.02 -7.50
N ALA A 203 -0.73 -27.17 -6.88
CA ALA A 203 -1.10 -27.43 -5.49
C ALA A 203 -0.22 -26.69 -4.47
N THR A 204 1.06 -26.47 -4.78
CA THR A 204 2.04 -25.87 -3.85
C THR A 204 1.59 -24.53 -3.24
N PRO A 205 1.18 -23.50 -4.02
CA PRO A 205 0.75 -22.23 -3.43
C PRO A 205 -0.53 -22.36 -2.60
N VAL A 206 -1.44 -23.26 -2.97
CA VAL A 206 -2.68 -23.53 -2.20
C VAL A 206 -2.33 -24.15 -0.85
N THR A 207 -1.49 -25.20 -0.85
CA THR A 207 -1.02 -25.86 0.36
C THR A 207 -0.22 -24.91 1.24
N ALA A 208 0.69 -24.13 0.65
CA ALA A 208 1.48 -23.14 1.39
C ALA A 208 0.57 -22.09 2.04
N LEU A 209 -0.48 -21.62 1.36
CA LEU A 209 -1.41 -20.64 1.93
C LEU A 209 -2.25 -21.25 3.05
N ALA A 210 -2.76 -22.48 2.86
CA ALA A 210 -3.53 -23.21 3.85
C ALA A 210 -2.72 -23.52 5.13
N VAL A 211 -1.40 -23.69 5.01
CA VAL A 211 -0.50 -23.96 6.14
C VAL A 211 0.02 -22.67 6.77
N LEU A 212 0.53 -21.73 5.98
CA LEU A 212 1.19 -20.53 6.50
C LEU A 212 0.19 -19.54 7.12
N PHE A 213 -1.03 -19.41 6.57
CA PHE A 213 -2.01 -18.46 7.09
C PHE A 213 -2.45 -18.76 8.53
N PRO A 214 -2.78 -20.01 8.91
CA PRO A 214 -3.07 -20.34 10.31
C PRO A 214 -1.84 -20.21 11.24
N LEU A 215 -0.64 -20.48 10.73
CA LEU A 215 0.60 -20.34 11.51
C LEU A 215 0.88 -18.91 11.95
N THR A 216 0.26 -17.90 11.32
CA THR A 216 0.37 -16.51 11.78
C THR A 216 -0.61 -16.16 12.91
N GLY A 217 -1.35 -17.14 13.45
CA GLY A 217 -2.40 -16.94 14.45
C GLY A 217 -3.76 -16.53 13.86
N SER A 218 -3.87 -16.41 12.54
CA SER A 218 -5.15 -16.13 11.88
C SER A 218 -6.04 -17.39 11.83
N ARG A 219 -7.36 -17.20 11.91
CA ARG A 219 -8.32 -18.30 11.87
C ARG A 219 -8.42 -18.80 10.42
N PRO A 220 -8.30 -20.11 10.13
CA PRO A 220 -8.36 -20.63 8.76
C PRO A 220 -9.61 -20.18 7.97
N MET A 221 -10.75 -20.07 8.66
CA MET A 221 -12.02 -19.66 8.04
C MET A 221 -12.02 -18.20 7.55
N ASP A 222 -11.13 -17.36 8.08
CA ASP A 222 -11.04 -15.95 7.68
C ASP A 222 -10.22 -15.75 6.40
N LEU A 223 -9.56 -16.79 5.86
CA LEU A 223 -8.74 -16.69 4.65
C LEU A 223 -9.51 -16.13 3.45
N GLY A 224 -10.74 -16.62 3.22
CA GLY A 224 -11.58 -16.13 2.13
C GLY A 224 -11.96 -14.66 2.30
N ARG A 225 -12.21 -14.23 3.55
CA ARG A 225 -12.54 -12.84 3.88
C ARG A 225 -11.31 -11.93 3.78
N PHE A 226 -10.13 -12.41 4.16
CA PHE A 226 -8.86 -11.74 3.94
C PHE A 226 -8.64 -11.49 2.44
N LEU A 227 -8.67 -12.54 1.62
CA LEU A 227 -8.42 -12.40 0.17
C LEU A 227 -9.45 -11.51 -0.51
N SER A 228 -10.74 -11.71 -0.27
CA SER A 228 -11.80 -10.87 -0.85
C SER A 228 -11.71 -9.42 -0.38
N GLY A 229 -11.47 -9.18 0.91
CA GLY A 229 -11.30 -7.83 1.44
C GLY A 229 -10.05 -7.12 0.93
N SER A 230 -8.92 -7.82 0.78
CA SER A 230 -7.71 -7.24 0.18
C SER A 230 -7.91 -6.91 -1.29
N LEU A 231 -8.65 -7.73 -2.05
CA LEU A 231 -9.02 -7.45 -3.44
C LEU A 231 -9.99 -6.27 -3.54
N GLU A 232 -10.95 -6.15 -2.63
CA GLU A 232 -11.90 -5.04 -2.56
C GLU A 232 -11.16 -3.71 -2.33
N ILE A 233 -10.20 -3.67 -1.38
CA ILE A 233 -9.34 -2.50 -1.15
C ILE A 233 -8.53 -2.18 -2.41
N ALA A 234 -7.92 -3.19 -3.05
CA ALA A 234 -7.13 -2.99 -4.26
C ALA A 234 -7.98 -2.46 -5.45
N ALA A 235 -9.24 -2.87 -5.55
CA ALA A 235 -10.18 -2.40 -6.57
C ALA A 235 -10.65 -0.96 -6.33
N GLY A 236 -10.90 -0.57 -5.07
CA GLY A 236 -11.28 0.79 -4.70
C GLY A 236 -10.12 1.80 -4.73
N TYR A 237 -8.87 1.31 -4.59
CA TYR A 237 -7.67 2.13 -4.45
C TYR A 237 -7.50 3.22 -5.53
N PRO A 238 -7.66 2.96 -6.85
CA PRO A 238 -7.48 4.00 -7.86
C PRO A 238 -8.45 5.18 -7.74
N GLY A 239 -9.71 4.91 -7.36
CA GLY A 239 -10.71 5.98 -7.17
C GLY A 239 -10.48 6.78 -5.89
N ALA A 240 -10.07 6.10 -4.81
CA ALA A 240 -9.83 6.74 -3.52
C ALA A 240 -8.48 7.47 -3.48
N TYR A 241 -7.36 6.80 -3.78
CA TYR A 241 -6.01 7.35 -3.57
C TYR A 241 -5.34 7.93 -4.82
N GLY A 242 -5.99 7.83 -5.98
CA GLY A 242 -5.43 8.37 -7.22
C GLY A 242 -5.08 9.85 -7.08
N ILE A 243 -3.89 10.24 -7.52
CA ILE A 243 -3.44 11.65 -7.57
C ILE A 243 -3.00 11.94 -8.99
N ASP A 244 -3.44 13.08 -9.52
CA ASP A 244 -3.05 13.54 -10.85
C ASP A 244 -1.54 13.85 -10.91
N GLY A 245 -0.94 13.58 -12.07
CA GLY A 245 0.43 13.96 -12.37
C GLY A 245 0.65 13.89 -13.87
N PRO A 246 1.81 14.36 -14.37
CA PRO A 246 1.97 14.57 -15.80
C PRO A 246 1.82 13.26 -16.59
N VAL A 247 0.96 13.26 -17.61
CA VAL A 247 0.64 12.03 -18.37
C VAL A 247 1.87 11.49 -19.10
N VAL A 248 2.79 12.38 -19.48
CA VAL A 248 4.05 12.04 -20.16
C VAL A 248 4.91 11.09 -19.30
N GLU A 249 4.92 11.23 -17.97
CA GLU A 249 5.72 10.37 -17.07
C GLU A 249 5.19 8.93 -17.10
N ALA A 250 3.87 8.78 -16.99
CA ALA A 250 3.21 7.48 -17.09
C ALA A 250 3.38 6.88 -18.49
N ALA A 251 3.23 7.68 -19.56
CA ALA A 251 3.39 7.23 -20.94
C ALA A 251 4.82 6.74 -21.24
N LEU A 252 5.84 7.42 -20.73
CA LEU A 252 7.23 7.00 -20.89
C LEU A 252 7.55 5.73 -20.12
N ALA A 253 6.90 5.50 -18.96
CA ALA A 253 7.07 4.25 -18.22
C ALA A 253 6.41 3.03 -18.89
N VAL A 254 5.41 3.25 -19.75
CA VAL A 254 4.79 2.19 -20.57
C VAL A 254 5.74 1.70 -21.67
N CYS A 255 6.63 2.56 -22.19
CA CYS A 255 7.54 2.20 -23.28
C CYS A 255 8.49 1.03 -22.92
N PRO A 256 9.17 1.01 -21.76
CA PRO A 256 9.90 -0.15 -21.25
C PRO A 256 9.04 -1.42 -21.14
N ALA A 257 7.79 -1.31 -20.69
CA ALA A 257 6.91 -2.47 -20.57
C ALA A 257 6.57 -3.09 -21.94
N LEU A 258 6.31 -2.24 -22.94
CA LEU A 258 6.14 -2.68 -24.32
C LEU A 258 7.43 -3.31 -24.88
N GLY A 259 8.59 -2.74 -24.56
CA GLY A 259 9.89 -3.30 -24.91
C GLY A 259 10.12 -4.69 -24.32
N VAL A 260 9.77 -4.92 -23.05
CA VAL A 260 9.82 -6.23 -22.39
C VAL A 260 8.93 -7.24 -23.12
N VAL A 261 7.69 -6.88 -23.44
CA VAL A 261 6.78 -7.75 -24.20
C VAL A 261 7.34 -8.06 -25.60
N TRP A 262 7.89 -7.06 -26.28
CA TRP A 262 8.53 -7.25 -27.58
C TRP A 262 9.72 -8.21 -27.51
N ILE A 263 10.58 -8.10 -26.48
CA ILE A 263 11.68 -9.04 -26.23
C ILE A 263 11.13 -10.46 -25.96
N GLY A 264 10.05 -10.60 -25.18
CA GLY A 264 9.43 -11.91 -24.94
C GLY A 264 8.93 -12.59 -26.22
N LEU A 265 8.41 -11.79 -27.16
CA LEU A 265 7.85 -12.25 -28.44
C LEU A 265 8.90 -12.47 -29.53
N ARG A 266 9.91 -11.60 -29.63
CA ARG A 266 10.85 -11.51 -30.76
C ARG A 266 12.31 -11.72 -30.38
N GLY A 267 12.63 -11.69 -29.09
CA GLY A 267 13.99 -11.86 -28.59
C GLY A 267 14.58 -13.18 -29.06
N ARG A 268 15.87 -13.14 -29.42
CA ARG A 268 16.65 -14.35 -29.62
C ARG A 268 17.04 -14.87 -28.24
N GLY A 269 17.01 -16.19 -28.08
CA GLY A 269 17.40 -16.84 -26.84
C GLY A 269 16.31 -17.13 -25.85
N ARG A 270 16.36 -18.37 -25.35
CA ARG A 270 15.39 -18.86 -24.38
C ARG A 270 15.48 -18.09 -23.06
N HIS A 271 16.67 -17.95 -22.49
CA HIS A 271 16.88 -17.26 -21.21
C HIS A 271 16.42 -15.79 -21.25
N LEU A 272 16.72 -15.06 -22.33
CA LEU A 272 16.25 -13.68 -22.51
C LEU A 272 14.72 -13.59 -22.61
N ARG A 273 14.09 -14.47 -23.39
CA ARG A 273 12.63 -14.52 -23.51
C ARG A 273 11.97 -14.87 -22.18
N TYR A 274 12.53 -15.81 -21.42
CA TYR A 274 12.05 -16.13 -20.07
C TYR A 274 12.19 -14.92 -19.15
N ALA A 275 13.34 -14.25 -19.11
CA ALA A 275 13.53 -13.04 -18.30
C ALA A 275 12.48 -11.97 -18.63
N ALA A 276 12.17 -11.76 -19.92
CA ALA A 276 11.14 -10.84 -20.36
C ALA A 276 9.72 -11.27 -19.92
N TRP A 277 9.33 -12.53 -20.15
CA TRP A 277 8.00 -13.01 -19.75
C TRP A 277 7.82 -13.02 -18.24
N LEU A 278 8.81 -13.49 -17.48
CA LEU A 278 8.81 -13.51 -16.02
C LEU A 278 8.60 -12.12 -15.42
N SER A 279 9.16 -11.07 -16.03
CA SER A 279 9.06 -9.70 -15.54
C SER A 279 7.82 -8.94 -16.02
N SER A 280 7.12 -9.42 -17.06
CA SER A 280 6.02 -8.68 -17.72
C SER A 280 4.85 -8.31 -16.78
N ILE A 281 4.24 -9.29 -16.11
CA ILE A 281 3.13 -9.06 -15.18
C ILE A 281 3.59 -8.33 -13.90
N PRO A 282 4.72 -8.72 -13.25
CA PRO A 282 5.27 -7.97 -12.12
C PRO A 282 5.54 -6.50 -12.44
N LEU A 283 6.04 -6.20 -13.64
CA LEU A 283 6.27 -4.83 -14.09
C LEU A 283 4.96 -4.06 -14.24
N LEU A 284 3.91 -4.67 -14.80
CA LEU A 284 2.59 -4.04 -14.89
C LEU A 284 2.02 -3.71 -13.50
N ILE A 285 2.17 -4.62 -12.53
CA ILE A 285 1.76 -4.40 -11.14
C ILE A 285 2.55 -3.23 -10.53
N ALA A 286 3.87 -3.19 -10.73
CA ALA A 286 4.73 -2.14 -10.20
C ALA A 286 4.42 -0.76 -10.83
N LEU A 287 4.20 -0.70 -12.14
CA LEU A 287 3.78 0.51 -12.85
C LEU A 287 2.42 1.01 -12.35
N LYS A 288 1.44 0.12 -12.20
CA LYS A 288 0.14 0.49 -11.64
C LYS A 288 0.28 0.99 -10.20
N HIS A 289 1.05 0.31 -9.36
CA HIS A 289 1.31 0.75 -7.98
C HIS A 289 1.95 2.14 -7.93
N GLY A 290 2.93 2.40 -8.80
CA GLY A 290 3.70 3.64 -8.76
C GLY A 290 3.04 4.86 -9.41
N PHE A 291 2.19 4.66 -10.42
CA PHE A 291 1.59 5.78 -11.15
C PHE A 291 0.12 6.03 -10.80
N VAL A 292 -0.61 5.11 -10.17
CA VAL A 292 -2.00 5.39 -9.74
C VAL A 292 -2.03 6.57 -8.77
N ARG A 293 -1.23 6.51 -7.71
CA ARG A 293 -0.96 7.65 -6.85
C ARG A 293 0.35 8.28 -7.31
N HIS A 294 0.27 9.31 -8.16
CA HIS A 294 1.44 9.88 -8.84
C HIS A 294 2.19 10.89 -7.96
N ASP A 295 2.67 10.42 -6.81
CA ASP A 295 3.62 11.14 -5.96
C ASP A 295 5.03 10.54 -6.10
N VAL A 296 6.03 11.25 -5.58
CA VAL A 296 7.42 10.83 -5.76
C VAL A 296 7.69 9.46 -5.15
N TYR A 297 7.13 9.16 -3.98
CA TYR A 297 7.40 7.92 -3.27
C TYR A 297 6.89 6.69 -4.02
N HIS A 298 5.67 6.77 -4.56
CA HIS A 298 5.09 5.70 -5.37
C HIS A 298 5.79 5.58 -6.73
N MET A 299 6.13 6.71 -7.37
CA MET A 299 6.86 6.70 -8.65
C MET A 299 8.25 6.05 -8.50
N LEU A 300 8.97 6.33 -7.40
CA LEU A 300 10.26 5.68 -7.10
C LEU A 300 10.13 4.16 -7.03
N TYR A 301 8.96 3.63 -6.63
CA TYR A 301 8.73 2.19 -6.65
C TYR A 301 8.67 1.59 -8.05
N ALA A 302 7.90 2.20 -8.94
CA ALA A 302 7.85 1.78 -10.33
C ALA A 302 9.23 1.87 -11.00
N LEU A 303 9.97 2.96 -10.76
CA LEU A 303 11.31 3.17 -11.32
C LEU A 303 12.32 2.15 -10.76
N GLY A 304 12.31 1.89 -9.46
CA GLY A 304 13.15 0.87 -8.84
C GLY A 304 12.89 -0.52 -9.43
N PHE A 305 11.63 -0.85 -9.71
CA PHE A 305 11.28 -2.11 -10.35
C PHE A 305 11.78 -2.21 -11.80
N LEU A 306 11.75 -1.12 -12.58
CA LEU A 306 12.32 -1.09 -13.94
C LEU A 306 13.82 -1.43 -13.96
N TRP A 307 14.59 -1.01 -12.94
CA TRP A 307 15.99 -1.40 -12.80
C TRP A 307 16.16 -2.91 -12.60
N LEU A 308 15.30 -3.53 -11.79
CA LEU A 308 15.31 -4.99 -11.58
C LEU A 308 15.00 -5.74 -12.87
N VAL A 309 14.07 -5.22 -13.68
CA VAL A 309 13.76 -5.79 -14.99
C VAL A 309 14.96 -5.71 -15.91
N GLY A 310 15.63 -4.55 -15.99
CA GLY A 310 16.88 -4.40 -16.76
C GLY A 310 17.95 -5.38 -16.31
N ALA A 311 18.14 -5.55 -14.99
CA ALA A 311 19.08 -6.51 -14.43
C ALA A 311 18.73 -7.97 -14.79
N LEU A 312 17.44 -8.32 -14.75
CA LEU A 312 16.96 -9.65 -15.11
C LEU A 312 17.18 -9.94 -16.60
N LEU A 313 16.95 -8.97 -17.49
CA LEU A 313 17.20 -9.11 -18.93
C LEU A 313 18.70 -9.31 -19.23
N ILE A 314 19.58 -8.56 -18.55
CA ILE A 314 21.03 -8.75 -18.63
C ILE A 314 21.42 -10.16 -18.15
N ALA A 315 20.83 -10.64 -17.05
CA ALA A 315 21.04 -12.01 -16.57
C ALA A 315 20.52 -13.05 -17.59
N GLY A 316 19.42 -12.79 -18.28
CA GLY A 316 18.91 -13.65 -19.34
C GLY A 316 19.87 -13.78 -20.53
N LEU A 317 20.44 -12.67 -21.00
CA LEU A 317 21.50 -12.69 -22.02
C LEU A 317 22.72 -13.48 -21.57
N ALA A 318 23.17 -13.18 -20.36
CA ALA A 318 24.34 -13.78 -19.74
C ALA A 318 24.27 -15.31 -19.73
N MET A 319 23.16 -15.84 -19.24
CA MET A 319 22.92 -17.28 -19.11
C MET A 319 22.69 -17.94 -20.47
N GLY A 320 22.11 -17.22 -21.43
CA GLY A 320 21.92 -17.69 -22.81
C GLY A 320 23.20 -17.74 -23.65
N ARG A 321 24.29 -17.10 -23.20
CA ARG A 321 25.57 -16.94 -23.93
C ARG A 321 25.39 -16.35 -25.33
N GLU A 322 24.40 -15.47 -25.48
CA GLU A 322 24.05 -14.92 -26.79
C GLU A 322 24.80 -13.63 -27.09
N HIS A 323 25.37 -13.54 -28.30
CA HIS A 323 26.01 -12.33 -28.80
C HIS A 323 25.01 -11.27 -29.32
N ALA A 324 23.71 -11.41 -29.03
CA ALA A 324 22.66 -10.43 -29.32
C ALA A 324 22.74 -9.20 -28.39
N VAL A 325 23.97 -8.76 -28.10
CA VAL A 325 24.33 -7.72 -27.14
C VAL A 325 23.74 -6.38 -27.57
N ARG A 326 23.65 -6.09 -28.87
CA ARG A 326 23.31 -4.76 -29.37
C ARG A 326 21.87 -4.32 -29.06
N ASP A 327 20.87 -5.17 -29.29
CA ASP A 327 19.45 -4.80 -29.10
C ASP A 327 19.04 -4.75 -27.62
N VAL A 328 19.63 -5.62 -26.80
CA VAL A 328 19.31 -5.69 -25.36
C VAL A 328 20.17 -4.74 -24.54
N VAL A 329 21.43 -4.47 -24.91
CA VAL A 329 22.18 -3.35 -24.32
C VAL A 329 21.49 -2.05 -24.69
N ALA A 330 20.99 -1.87 -25.91
CA ALA A 330 20.20 -0.69 -26.27
C ALA A 330 18.92 -0.56 -25.40
N VAL A 331 18.12 -1.61 -25.25
CA VAL A 331 16.92 -1.55 -24.40
C VAL A 331 17.25 -1.41 -22.91
N GLY A 332 18.24 -2.14 -22.39
CA GLY A 332 18.69 -2.06 -20.99
C GLY A 332 19.31 -0.72 -20.64
N VAL A 333 20.12 -0.15 -21.54
CA VAL A 333 20.68 1.20 -21.41
C VAL A 333 19.60 2.25 -21.56
N VAL A 334 18.65 2.11 -22.50
CA VAL A 334 17.53 3.05 -22.62
C VAL A 334 16.62 2.99 -21.39
N CYS A 335 16.25 1.80 -20.91
CA CYS A 335 15.49 1.64 -19.68
C CYS A 335 16.25 2.18 -18.46
N GLY A 336 17.56 1.94 -18.37
CA GLY A 336 18.40 2.46 -17.31
C GLY A 336 18.58 3.98 -17.38
N LEU A 337 18.77 4.55 -18.56
CA LEU A 337 18.91 6.00 -18.79
C LEU A 337 17.60 6.74 -18.54
N ILE A 338 16.48 6.18 -19.00
CA ILE A 338 15.14 6.68 -18.67
C ILE A 338 14.96 6.59 -17.15
N ALA A 339 15.13 5.41 -16.54
CA ALA A 339 14.99 5.28 -15.10
C ALA A 339 15.92 6.23 -14.32
N SER A 340 17.16 6.44 -14.76
CA SER A 340 18.14 7.37 -14.16
C SER A 340 17.75 8.84 -14.31
N ALA A 341 17.31 9.25 -15.49
CA ALA A 341 16.87 10.63 -15.76
C ALA A 341 15.60 10.97 -14.97
N TRP A 342 14.64 10.04 -14.94
CA TRP A 342 13.38 10.18 -14.22
C TRP A 342 13.56 10.18 -12.70
N LEU A 343 14.48 9.35 -12.22
CA LEU A 343 14.92 9.34 -10.84
C LEU A 343 15.60 10.65 -10.46
N GLY A 344 16.46 11.20 -11.32
CA GLY A 344 17.06 12.52 -11.14
C GLY A 344 15.99 13.62 -11.00
N VAL A 345 14.96 13.61 -11.85
CA VAL A 345 13.83 14.54 -11.76
C VAL A 345 12.99 14.32 -10.50
N GLY A 346 12.70 13.08 -10.12
CA GLY A 346 11.96 12.75 -8.90
C GLY A 346 12.71 13.21 -7.64
N LEU A 347 14.02 13.00 -7.60
CA LEU A 347 14.91 13.51 -6.55
C LEU A 347 14.90 15.04 -6.48
N LEU A 348 14.95 15.73 -7.63
CA LEU A 348 14.83 17.18 -7.71
C LEU A 348 13.44 17.70 -7.28
N ARG A 349 12.37 16.88 -7.34
CA ARG A 349 11.03 17.27 -6.84
C ARG A 349 10.87 17.11 -5.33
N LEU A 350 11.72 16.33 -4.67
CA LEU A 350 11.78 16.24 -3.21
C LEU A 350 12.52 17.42 -2.58
N THR A 351 13.04 18.36 -3.37
CA THR A 351 13.80 19.50 -2.86
C THR A 351 12.88 20.63 -2.39
N ASP A 352 12.64 20.66 -1.08
CA ASP A 352 12.96 21.89 -0.35
C ASP A 352 14.48 22.16 -0.56
N PRO A 353 14.91 23.31 -1.10
CA PRO A 353 16.29 23.55 -1.56
C PRO A 353 17.41 23.45 -0.50
N SER A 354 17.12 23.23 0.79
CA SER A 354 18.16 23.07 1.81
C SER A 354 18.37 21.60 2.24
N ALA A 355 19.46 21.00 1.77
CA ALA A 355 20.21 19.91 2.42
C ALA A 355 19.65 18.47 2.48
N SER A 356 18.43 18.15 2.03
CA SER A 356 17.80 16.84 2.31
C SER A 356 18.49 15.59 1.70
N GLN A 357 19.10 15.68 0.52
CA GLN A 357 19.70 14.51 -0.16
C GLN A 357 21.08 14.13 0.39
N TRP A 358 21.95 15.11 0.66
CA TRP A 358 23.19 14.88 1.40
C TRP A 358 22.88 14.38 2.81
N ILE A 359 21.83 14.91 3.45
CA ILE A 359 21.34 14.41 4.73
C ILE A 359 20.86 12.96 4.61
N PHE A 360 20.19 12.54 3.55
CA PHE A 360 19.73 11.15 3.40
C PHE A 360 20.90 10.16 3.25
N LEU A 361 21.86 10.46 2.37
CA LEU A 361 23.06 9.63 2.18
C LEU A 361 23.94 9.59 3.44
N VAL A 362 24.15 10.74 4.09
CA VAL A 362 24.89 10.85 5.35
C VAL A 362 24.15 10.15 6.49
N ARG A 363 22.81 10.25 6.57
CA ARG A 363 22.01 9.53 7.57
C ARG A 363 22.02 8.03 7.34
N GLN A 364 22.00 7.55 6.10
CA GLN A 364 22.16 6.12 5.83
C GLN A 364 23.57 5.63 6.19
N GLY A 365 24.61 6.41 5.89
CA GLY A 365 25.98 6.11 6.31
C GLY A 365 26.16 6.13 7.83
N ARG A 366 25.52 7.06 8.55
CA ARG A 366 25.49 7.10 10.02
C ARG A 366 24.70 5.95 10.62
N ALA A 367 23.50 5.68 10.09
CA ALA A 367 22.68 4.57 10.53
C ALA A 367 23.39 3.23 10.38
N LEU A 368 24.18 3.06 9.31
CA LEU A 368 25.03 1.89 9.13
C LEU A 368 26.05 1.73 10.27
N ALA A 369 26.70 2.83 10.68
CA ALA A 369 27.65 2.83 11.79
C ALA A 369 26.96 2.59 13.15
N GLU A 370 25.76 3.14 13.34
CA GLU A 370 24.95 3.03 14.56
C GLU A 370 24.30 1.64 14.71
N ASN A 371 23.92 1.01 13.60
CA ASN A 371 23.20 -0.26 13.59
C ASN A 371 24.11 -1.50 13.60
N PHE A 372 25.44 -1.33 13.51
CA PHE A 372 26.41 -2.40 13.61
C PHE A 372 27.06 -2.42 15.02
N PRO A 373 27.10 -3.56 15.73
CA PRO A 373 26.65 -4.92 15.34
C PRO A 373 25.11 -5.05 15.32
N PRO A 374 24.51 -6.14 14.78
CA PRO A 374 23.05 -6.31 14.61
C PRO A 374 22.12 -5.97 15.79
N ARG A 375 22.65 -5.92 17.02
CA ARG A 375 21.92 -5.40 18.19
C ARG A 375 21.57 -3.91 18.05
N GLY A 376 22.44 -3.13 17.41
CA GLY A 376 22.23 -1.70 17.13
C GLY A 376 20.98 -1.46 16.29
N TYR A 377 20.68 -2.30 15.30
CA TYR A 377 19.44 -2.21 14.51
C TYR A 377 18.18 -2.24 15.39
N VAL A 378 18.11 -3.17 16.36
CA VAL A 378 16.95 -3.29 17.24
C VAL A 378 16.86 -2.09 18.18
N GLU A 379 18.00 -1.60 18.69
CA GLU A 379 18.02 -0.42 19.55
C GLU A 379 17.60 0.84 18.78
N THR A 380 18.04 1.03 17.55
CA THR A 380 17.62 2.17 16.71
C THR A 380 16.12 2.13 16.40
N VAL A 381 15.55 0.96 16.09
CA VAL A 381 14.08 0.80 15.95
C VAL A 381 13.38 1.23 17.23
N ARG A 382 13.88 0.79 18.39
CA ARG A 382 13.34 1.14 19.70
C ARG A 382 13.44 2.63 19.99
N GLU A 383 14.59 3.25 19.74
CA GLU A 383 14.82 4.67 19.99
C GLU A 383 13.94 5.55 19.11
N ASN A 384 13.81 5.21 17.82
CA ASN A 384 12.95 5.94 16.89
C ASN A 384 11.47 5.77 17.23
N GLN A 385 11.06 4.56 17.64
CA GLN A 385 9.73 4.34 18.19
C GLN A 385 9.48 5.17 19.45
N ARG A 386 10.42 5.20 20.40
CA ARG A 386 10.31 6.05 21.61
C ARG A 386 10.22 7.53 21.26
N ALA A 387 10.99 7.98 20.28
CA ALA A 387 10.94 9.36 19.80
C ALA A 387 9.58 9.70 19.20
N ALA A 388 9.02 8.80 18.37
CA ALA A 388 7.68 8.96 17.81
C ALA A 388 6.59 8.96 18.90
N PHE A 389 6.67 8.05 19.88
CA PHE A 389 5.70 7.97 20.98
C PHE A 389 5.68 9.21 21.86
N ARG A 390 6.81 9.90 22.06
CA ARG A 390 6.84 11.17 22.79
C ARG A 390 5.91 12.21 22.16
N GLN A 391 5.79 12.22 20.83
CA GLN A 391 4.90 13.13 20.10
C GLN A 391 3.42 12.70 20.13
N LEU A 392 3.14 11.45 20.51
CA LEU A 392 1.80 10.87 20.56
C LEU A 392 1.26 10.74 21.98
N THR A 393 1.79 11.55 22.91
CA THR A 393 1.33 11.56 24.30
C THR A 393 -0.02 12.28 24.37
N LEU A 394 -1.06 11.57 24.82
CA LEU A 394 -2.38 12.16 25.01
C LEU A 394 -2.39 13.11 26.21
N PRO A 395 -3.19 14.20 26.13
CA PRO A 395 -3.50 15.05 27.28
C PRO A 395 -3.98 14.24 28.50
N GLU A 396 -3.66 14.71 29.70
CA GLU A 396 -3.90 13.96 30.95
C GLU A 396 -5.40 13.76 31.24
N ASP A 397 -6.23 14.75 30.92
CA ASP A 397 -7.69 14.67 30.98
C ASP A 397 -8.25 13.57 30.06
N VAL A 398 -7.78 13.49 28.82
CA VAL A 398 -8.15 12.43 27.88
C VAL A 398 -7.72 11.07 28.41
N ARG A 399 -6.46 10.94 28.87
CA ARG A 399 -5.92 9.67 29.36
C ARG A 399 -6.69 9.17 30.57
N ARG A 400 -6.96 10.02 31.56
CA ARG A 400 -7.74 9.66 32.76
C ARG A 400 -9.14 9.17 32.39
N LEU A 401 -9.77 9.77 31.39
CA LEU A 401 -11.12 9.39 30.95
C LEU A 401 -11.17 7.99 30.31
N VAL A 402 -10.17 7.63 29.50
CA VAL A 402 -10.19 6.39 28.70
C VAL A 402 -9.36 5.24 29.28
N GLN A 403 -8.61 5.46 30.37
CA GLN A 403 -7.71 4.47 30.94
C GLN A 403 -8.42 3.15 31.31
N GLY A 404 -7.87 2.02 30.85
CA GLY A 404 -8.42 0.68 31.11
C GLY A 404 -9.70 0.33 30.35
N GLN A 405 -10.25 1.27 29.58
CA GLN A 405 -11.45 1.09 28.76
C GLN A 405 -11.07 0.72 27.32
N SER A 406 -12.00 0.11 26.57
CA SER A 406 -11.74 -0.16 25.16
C SER A 406 -11.86 1.09 24.30
N VAL A 407 -10.87 1.30 23.44
CA VAL A 407 -10.71 2.51 22.63
C VAL A 407 -10.42 2.17 21.17
N ASP A 408 -11.10 2.86 20.23
CA ASP A 408 -10.64 2.98 18.85
C ASP A 408 -10.23 4.42 18.53
N ILE A 409 -9.42 4.60 17.48
CA ILE A 409 -8.90 5.89 17.06
C ILE A 409 -9.30 6.14 15.60
N VAL A 410 -10.04 7.23 15.38
CA VAL A 410 -10.59 7.62 14.08
C VAL A 410 -10.08 9.02 13.75
N PRO A 411 -9.54 9.27 12.55
CA PRO A 411 -9.55 8.39 11.37
C PRO A 411 -8.32 7.49 11.21
N ARG A 412 -7.16 7.85 11.78
CA ARG A 412 -5.88 7.23 11.41
C ARG A 412 -4.87 6.99 12.53
N ASP A 413 -4.85 7.73 13.64
CA ASP A 413 -3.65 7.73 14.49
C ASP A 413 -3.61 6.61 15.55
N ALA A 414 -3.77 5.34 15.14
CA ALA A 414 -3.87 4.18 16.05
C ALA A 414 -2.68 4.01 17.00
N ALA A 415 -1.52 4.57 16.65
CA ALA A 415 -0.34 4.56 17.52
C ALA A 415 -0.56 5.28 18.86
N TYR A 416 -1.56 6.17 18.97
CA TYR A 416 -2.01 6.70 20.26
C TYR A 416 -2.30 5.61 21.29
N ALA A 417 -2.84 4.47 20.85
CA ALA A 417 -3.16 3.39 21.76
C ALA A 417 -1.92 2.83 22.46
N GLN A 418 -0.84 2.57 21.72
CA GLN A 418 0.39 2.05 22.30
C GLN A 418 1.14 3.09 23.11
N ALA A 419 1.25 4.31 22.58
CA ALA A 419 1.97 5.41 23.25
C ALA A 419 1.37 5.74 24.62
N ASN A 420 0.08 5.45 24.82
CA ASN A 420 -0.64 5.78 26.05
C ASN A 420 -1.14 4.54 26.82
N GLY A 421 -0.74 3.33 26.42
CA GLY A 421 -1.11 2.09 27.11
C GLY A 421 -2.62 1.80 27.12
N LEU A 422 -3.33 2.17 26.05
CA LEU A 422 -4.77 1.99 25.92
C LEU A 422 -5.13 0.55 25.51
N ARG A 423 -6.32 0.09 25.92
CA ARG A 423 -6.90 -1.18 25.43
C ARG A 423 -7.51 -0.94 24.06
N TRP A 424 -6.68 -1.07 23.04
CA TRP A 424 -7.09 -0.89 21.65
C TRP A 424 -8.11 -1.94 21.20
N GLN A 425 -9.22 -1.50 20.63
CA GLN A 425 -10.27 -2.32 20.04
C GLN A 425 -10.62 -1.76 18.66
N PRO A 426 -9.85 -2.14 17.61
CA PRO A 426 -9.98 -1.52 16.30
C PRO A 426 -11.23 -1.96 15.54
N ARG A 427 -11.72 -1.06 14.71
CA ARG A 427 -12.53 -1.42 13.54
C ARG A 427 -11.71 -2.20 12.49
N PRO A 428 -12.34 -3.06 11.67
CA PRO A 428 -11.61 -3.94 10.75
C PRO A 428 -10.82 -3.22 9.66
N VAL A 429 -11.39 -2.18 9.02
CA VAL A 429 -10.74 -1.46 7.92
C VAL A 429 -10.14 -0.17 8.45
N PHE A 430 -8.83 -0.01 8.23
CA PHE A 430 -8.07 1.14 8.73
C PHE A 430 -6.99 1.55 7.72
N PRO A 431 -6.61 2.85 7.67
CA PRO A 431 -7.30 4.01 8.26
C PRO A 431 -8.62 4.35 7.52
N SER A 432 -9.38 5.34 7.97
CA SER A 432 -10.64 5.77 7.33
C SER A 432 -10.49 6.03 5.83
N ASP A 433 -9.37 6.62 5.41
CA ASP A 433 -9.13 6.93 4.01
C ASP A 433 -8.94 5.70 3.12
N ASN A 434 -8.72 4.52 3.73
CA ASN A 434 -8.61 3.22 3.06
C ASN A 434 -9.98 2.53 2.86
N VAL A 435 -11.03 3.08 3.46
CA VAL A 435 -12.42 2.68 3.25
C VAL A 435 -12.85 3.20 1.89
N SER A 436 -12.50 2.46 0.84
CA SER A 436 -12.59 2.91 -0.55
C SER A 436 -13.80 2.37 -1.31
N THR A 437 -14.62 1.51 -0.68
CA THR A 437 -15.82 0.91 -1.28
C THR A 437 -16.98 0.87 -0.28
N GLN A 438 -18.22 0.71 -0.78
CA GLN A 438 -19.40 0.57 0.07
C GLN A 438 -19.29 -0.61 1.03
N TRP A 439 -18.73 -1.73 0.54
CA TRP A 439 -18.56 -2.93 1.35
C TRP A 439 -17.61 -2.71 2.52
N LEU A 440 -16.50 -1.99 2.29
CA LEU A 440 -15.55 -1.66 3.36
C LEU A 440 -16.17 -0.75 4.42
N ASP A 441 -16.93 0.26 4.00
CA ASP A 441 -17.64 1.15 4.93
C ASP A 441 -18.73 0.40 5.71
N ASP A 442 -19.43 -0.52 5.05
CA ASP A 442 -20.40 -1.41 5.70
C ASP A 442 -19.76 -2.32 6.76
N VAL A 443 -18.55 -2.82 6.51
CA VAL A 443 -17.82 -3.64 7.48
C VAL A 443 -17.49 -2.83 8.73
N ASN A 444 -16.97 -1.61 8.58
CA ASN A 444 -16.68 -0.73 9.70
C ASN A 444 -17.96 -0.30 10.44
N ALA A 445 -19.03 0.03 9.72
CA ALA A 445 -20.30 0.42 10.34
C ALA A 445 -20.86 -0.70 11.22
N ARG A 446 -20.82 -1.96 10.77
CA ARG A 446 -21.26 -3.12 11.55
C ARG A 446 -20.44 -3.31 12.84
N HIS A 447 -19.16 -2.96 12.83
CA HIS A 447 -18.32 -3.02 14.03
C HIS A 447 -18.87 -2.11 15.14
N PHE A 448 -19.24 -0.86 14.84
CA PHE A 448 -19.81 0.08 15.81
C PHE A 448 -21.23 -0.27 16.28
N VAL A 449 -21.95 -1.09 15.50
CA VAL A 449 -23.25 -1.67 15.92
C VAL A 449 -23.05 -2.85 16.87
N GLY A 450 -22.00 -3.64 16.65
CA GLY A 450 -21.80 -4.93 17.29
C GLY A 450 -21.46 -4.91 18.79
N PRO A 451 -21.38 -6.11 19.41
CA PRO A 451 -20.99 -6.25 20.81
C PRO A 451 -19.51 -5.91 21.05
N SER A 452 -18.67 -6.00 20.01
CA SER A 452 -17.24 -5.68 20.05
C SER A 452 -16.93 -4.21 19.73
N ALA A 453 -17.94 -3.33 19.67
CA ALA A 453 -17.70 -1.90 19.51
C ALA A 453 -16.94 -1.33 20.73
N PRO A 454 -15.96 -0.42 20.52
CA PRO A 454 -15.20 0.18 21.60
C PRO A 454 -16.09 1.05 22.50
N ARG A 455 -15.77 1.15 23.79
CA ARG A 455 -16.48 2.07 24.69
C ARG A 455 -16.21 3.52 24.31
N PHE A 456 -14.96 3.84 24.00
CA PHE A 456 -14.54 5.19 23.61
C PHE A 456 -13.99 5.22 22.19
N VAL A 457 -14.21 6.34 21.51
CA VAL A 457 -13.55 6.68 20.25
C VAL A 457 -12.81 7.98 20.42
N LEU A 458 -11.51 7.99 20.13
CA LEU A 458 -10.74 9.22 19.99
C LEU A 458 -10.88 9.69 18.54
N TYR A 459 -11.67 10.75 18.35
CA TYR A 459 -11.97 11.29 17.03
C TYR A 459 -11.15 12.55 16.76
N GLU A 460 -10.57 12.64 15.58
CA GLU A 460 -9.96 13.86 15.04
C GLU A 460 -10.62 14.26 13.72
N PHE A 461 -10.80 15.57 13.51
CA PHE A 461 -11.37 16.09 12.26
C PHE A 461 -10.29 16.21 11.18
N LYS A 462 -9.90 15.08 10.59
CA LYS A 462 -8.83 14.98 9.58
C LYS A 462 -9.26 14.10 8.41
N SER A 463 -8.70 14.37 7.23
CA SER A 463 -8.81 13.55 6.02
C SER A 463 -7.64 13.86 5.08
N ILE A 464 -7.59 13.22 3.90
CA ILE A 464 -6.52 13.38 2.91
C ILE A 464 -7.03 13.95 1.59
N ASP A 465 -6.11 14.46 0.76
CA ASP A 465 -6.34 14.78 -0.65
C ASP A 465 -7.57 15.68 -0.92
N GLY A 466 -7.87 16.61 0.00
CA GLY A 466 -8.98 17.55 -0.10
C GLY A 466 -10.37 16.95 0.11
N ARG A 467 -10.47 15.74 0.66
CA ARG A 467 -11.75 15.13 1.06
C ARG A 467 -12.28 15.78 2.34
N HIS A 468 -13.60 15.73 2.52
CA HIS A 468 -14.22 16.11 3.78
C HIS A 468 -14.20 14.91 4.75
N PRO A 469 -13.87 15.05 6.05
CA PRO A 469 -13.78 13.92 6.99
C PRO A 469 -15.04 13.06 7.10
N PHE A 470 -16.23 13.63 6.91
CA PHE A 470 -17.49 12.87 6.91
C PHE A 470 -17.72 12.03 5.65
N PHE A 471 -16.88 12.19 4.62
CA PHE A 471 -17.07 11.53 3.31
C PHE A 471 -16.18 10.30 3.12
N ASP A 472 -15.18 10.07 3.98
CA ASP A 472 -14.32 8.89 3.88
C ASP A 472 -15.11 7.59 4.13
N GLU A 473 -15.93 7.55 5.17
CA GLU A 473 -16.75 6.39 5.56
C GLU A 473 -18.16 6.81 6.02
N PRO A 474 -19.03 7.26 5.11
CA PRO A 474 -20.28 7.95 5.47
C PRO A 474 -21.24 7.12 6.32
N ARG A 475 -21.33 5.80 6.09
CA ARG A 475 -22.16 4.91 6.91
C ARG A 475 -21.55 4.71 8.28
N THR A 476 -20.23 4.52 8.37
CA THR A 476 -19.53 4.39 9.65
C THR A 476 -19.68 5.65 10.48
N TRP A 477 -19.52 6.84 9.88
CA TRP A 477 -19.76 8.11 10.56
C TRP A 477 -21.20 8.17 11.08
N ARG A 478 -22.19 7.79 10.27
CA ARG A 478 -23.59 7.74 10.73
C ARG A 478 -23.77 6.89 11.99
N GLU A 479 -23.14 5.72 12.08
CA GLU A 479 -23.21 4.88 13.29
C GLU A 479 -22.51 5.54 14.48
N LEU A 480 -21.37 6.22 14.28
CA LEU A 480 -20.74 7.02 15.33
C LEU A 480 -21.68 8.12 15.83
N ALA A 481 -22.31 8.88 14.92
CA ALA A 481 -23.23 9.96 15.27
C ALA A 481 -24.46 9.48 16.06
N CYS A 482 -24.92 8.26 15.77
CA CYS A 482 -26.11 7.70 16.39
C CYS A 482 -25.84 7.06 17.75
N ARG A 483 -24.64 6.51 17.95
CA ARG A 483 -24.33 5.63 19.09
C ARG A 483 -23.32 6.21 20.06
N TYR A 484 -22.66 7.30 19.70
CA TYR A 484 -21.65 7.93 20.54
C TYR A 484 -22.00 9.37 20.84
N THR A 485 -21.60 9.82 22.03
CA THR A 485 -21.81 11.17 22.53
C THR A 485 -20.49 11.80 22.93
N PRO A 486 -20.26 13.09 22.64
CA PRO A 486 -19.05 13.77 23.05
C PRO A 486 -19.01 13.91 24.57
N GLN A 487 -17.85 13.60 25.17
CA GLN A 487 -17.61 13.73 26.61
C GLN A 487 -16.57 14.80 26.92
N LEU A 488 -15.53 14.88 26.10
CA LEU A 488 -14.40 15.78 26.31
C LEU A 488 -13.81 16.18 24.96
N ARG A 489 -13.53 17.46 24.79
CA ARG A 489 -12.68 17.96 23.71
C ARG A 489 -11.40 18.53 24.30
N SER A 490 -10.26 17.99 23.88
CA SER A 490 -8.94 18.43 24.32
C SER A 490 -8.07 18.68 23.08
N GLY A 491 -7.94 19.96 22.71
CA GLY A 491 -7.27 20.38 21.47
C GLY A 491 -7.94 19.78 20.22
N PRO A 492 -7.20 19.05 19.37
CA PRO A 492 -7.74 18.44 18.14
C PRO A 492 -8.53 17.14 18.39
N ILE A 493 -8.48 16.60 19.62
CA ILE A 493 -9.08 15.31 19.96
C ILE A 493 -10.45 15.53 20.59
N LEU A 494 -11.45 14.87 20.03
CA LEU A 494 -12.79 14.74 20.59
C LEU A 494 -12.99 13.31 21.10
N VAL A 495 -13.18 13.17 22.41
CA VAL A 495 -13.47 11.88 23.06
C VAL A 495 -14.96 11.62 22.98
N LEU A 496 -15.31 10.55 22.28
CA LEU A 496 -16.68 10.08 22.12
C LEU A 496 -16.89 8.84 22.98
N GLU A 497 -17.94 8.82 23.80
CA GLU A 497 -18.33 7.65 24.59
C GLU A 497 -19.57 7.00 23.99
N ARG A 498 -19.55 5.66 23.93
CA ARG A 498 -20.69 4.85 23.53
C ARG A 498 -21.85 5.12 24.47
N SER A 499 -22.94 5.61 23.92
CA SER A 499 -24.13 6.00 24.67
C SER A 499 -25.19 4.91 24.58
N ALA A 500 -26.04 4.83 25.60
CA ALA A 500 -27.31 4.12 25.52
C ALA A 500 -28.36 4.86 24.66
N ARG A 501 -28.02 6.06 24.13
CA ARG A 501 -28.87 6.76 23.15
C ARG A 501 -29.20 5.79 22.01
N GLY A 502 -30.50 5.70 21.75
CA GLY A 502 -31.08 4.67 20.89
C GLY A 502 -30.56 4.69 19.46
N THR A 503 -30.88 3.63 18.73
CA THR A 503 -30.59 3.48 17.31
C THR A 503 -31.17 4.65 16.51
N CYS A 504 -30.46 5.09 15.47
CA CYS A 504 -31.09 5.92 14.45
C CYS A 504 -31.82 5.05 13.43
N HIS A 505 -32.84 5.63 12.80
CA HIS A 505 -33.53 5.05 11.67
C HIS A 505 -33.38 5.97 10.45
N ILE A 506 -32.93 5.41 9.34
CA ILE A 506 -32.89 6.10 8.04
C ILE A 506 -34.20 5.85 7.30
N SER A 507 -34.87 6.92 6.88
CA SER A 507 -36.11 6.83 6.11
C SER A 507 -35.86 6.24 4.72
N ALA A 508 -36.94 5.78 4.07
CA ALA A 508 -36.92 5.67 2.61
C ALA A 508 -36.57 7.04 1.99
N PRO A 509 -35.97 7.06 0.78
CA PRO A 509 -35.72 8.30 0.08
C PRO A 509 -37.01 9.10 -0.08
N PHE A 510 -37.01 10.36 0.35
CA PHE A 510 -38.16 11.26 0.17
C PHE A 510 -38.04 12.09 -1.11
N ARG A 511 -36.85 12.12 -1.72
CA ARG A 511 -36.59 12.81 -2.98
C ARG A 511 -35.50 12.08 -3.75
N GLU A 512 -35.73 11.84 -5.03
CA GLU A 512 -34.74 11.34 -5.96
C GLU A 512 -34.64 12.29 -7.15
N VAL A 513 -33.42 12.62 -7.56
CA VAL A 513 -33.15 13.56 -8.65
C VAL A 513 -32.02 13.02 -9.51
N THR A 514 -32.16 13.13 -10.82
CA THR A 514 -31.06 12.91 -11.77
C THR A 514 -30.58 14.27 -12.26
N LEU A 515 -29.30 14.56 -12.04
CA LEU A 515 -28.68 15.85 -12.33
C LEU A 515 -27.66 15.70 -13.45
N LYS A 516 -27.49 16.73 -14.27
CA LYS A 516 -26.30 16.84 -15.13
C LYS A 516 -25.10 17.31 -14.30
N TRP A 517 -23.89 16.96 -14.74
CA TRP A 517 -22.67 17.53 -14.16
C TRP A 517 -22.71 19.06 -14.21
N GLY A 518 -22.23 19.72 -13.15
CA GLY A 518 -22.27 21.18 -13.01
C GLY A 518 -23.64 21.76 -12.65
N GLN A 519 -24.71 20.98 -12.66
CA GLN A 519 -26.03 21.42 -12.22
C GLN A 519 -26.08 21.53 -10.69
N ALA A 520 -26.52 22.67 -10.17
CA ALA A 520 -26.71 22.86 -8.73
C ALA A 520 -28.01 22.18 -8.26
N LEU A 521 -27.92 21.51 -7.10
CA LEU A 521 -29.04 20.93 -6.38
C LEU A 521 -29.26 21.73 -5.10
N VAL A 522 -30.39 22.43 -5.02
CA VAL A 522 -30.82 23.13 -3.81
C VAL A 522 -31.29 22.09 -2.78
N LEU A 523 -30.68 22.14 -1.60
CA LEU A 523 -31.04 21.28 -0.47
C LEU A 523 -32.23 21.88 0.29
N PRO A 524 -33.07 21.06 0.95
CA PRO A 524 -34.18 21.57 1.74
C PRO A 524 -33.70 22.44 2.91
N ASP A 525 -34.56 23.37 3.36
CA ASP A 525 -34.26 24.22 4.51
C ASP A 525 -34.15 23.42 5.81
N ASP A 526 -35.04 22.44 6.01
CA ASP A 526 -34.94 21.48 7.10
C ASP A 526 -33.92 20.38 6.77
N GLN A 527 -32.71 20.57 7.31
CA GLN A 527 -31.58 19.67 7.10
C GLN A 527 -31.35 18.71 8.25
N ARG A 528 -32.28 18.61 9.21
CA ARG A 528 -32.13 17.70 10.35
C ARG A 528 -32.03 16.27 9.85
N GLY A 529 -30.88 15.65 10.10
CA GLY A 529 -30.60 14.28 9.68
C GLY A 529 -30.56 14.09 8.17
N LEU A 530 -30.32 15.15 7.38
CA LEU A 530 -30.26 15.04 5.92
C LEU A 530 -29.07 14.16 5.49
N VAL A 531 -29.40 13.04 4.84
CA VAL A 531 -28.45 12.11 4.23
C VAL A 531 -28.66 12.13 2.72
N VAL A 532 -27.57 12.29 1.98
CA VAL A 532 -27.59 12.38 0.52
C VAL A 532 -26.74 11.26 -0.07
N SER A 533 -27.38 10.25 -0.64
CA SER A 533 -26.73 9.17 -1.36
C SER A 533 -26.49 9.59 -2.81
N VAL A 534 -25.26 9.38 -3.27
CA VAL A 534 -24.81 9.82 -4.60
C VAL A 534 -24.36 8.61 -5.40
N ASP A 535 -24.99 8.36 -6.54
CA ASP A 535 -24.62 7.34 -7.51
C ASP A 535 -24.01 8.01 -8.74
N VAL A 536 -22.68 7.99 -8.78
CA VAL A 536 -21.87 8.31 -9.96
C VAL A 536 -21.58 7.02 -10.71
N ARG A 537 -21.87 7.00 -12.01
CA ARG A 537 -21.55 5.90 -12.92
C ARG A 537 -20.46 6.30 -13.90
N ARG A 538 -19.49 5.41 -14.08
CA ARG A 538 -18.45 5.57 -15.10
C ARG A 538 -18.96 5.12 -16.46
N SER A 539 -18.39 5.71 -17.50
CA SER A 539 -18.54 5.20 -18.87
C SER A 539 -17.74 3.90 -19.03
N VAL A 540 -17.96 3.15 -20.11
CA VAL A 540 -17.15 1.96 -20.43
C VAL A 540 -15.65 2.31 -20.53
N ALA A 541 -15.33 3.46 -21.13
CA ALA A 541 -13.95 3.96 -21.18
C ALA A 541 -13.41 4.27 -19.78
N GLY A 542 -14.21 4.89 -18.93
CA GLY A 542 -13.87 5.17 -17.53
C GLY A 542 -13.60 3.90 -16.71
N GLU A 543 -14.35 2.83 -16.93
CA GLU A 543 -14.11 1.53 -16.28
C GLU A 543 -12.80 0.89 -16.75
N ILE A 544 -12.54 0.87 -18.07
CA ILE A 544 -11.31 0.29 -18.62
C ILE A 544 -10.08 1.04 -18.13
N VAL A 545 -10.09 2.38 -18.22
CA VAL A 545 -8.96 3.20 -17.77
C VAL A 545 -8.83 3.18 -16.25
N GLY A 546 -9.94 3.14 -15.50
CA GLY A 546 -9.93 2.99 -14.05
C GLY A 546 -9.34 1.66 -13.59
N ALA A 547 -9.57 0.58 -14.35
CA ALA A 547 -8.99 -0.73 -14.08
C ALA A 547 -7.50 -0.81 -14.42
N ALA A 548 -7.05 -0.19 -15.53
CA ALA A 548 -5.66 -0.22 -15.97
C ALA A 548 -4.77 0.79 -15.22
N PHE A 549 -5.32 1.95 -14.91
CA PHE A 549 -4.62 3.09 -14.34
C PHE A 549 -5.45 3.71 -13.21
N ARG A 550 -6.01 4.90 -13.42
CA ARG A 550 -6.87 5.59 -12.47
C ARG A 550 -7.96 6.37 -13.22
N PRO A 551 -9.17 6.47 -12.65
CA PRO A 551 -10.19 7.36 -13.18
C PRO A 551 -9.80 8.84 -12.95
N PRO A 552 -10.34 9.79 -13.74
CA PRO A 552 -10.33 11.21 -13.38
C PRO A 552 -10.96 11.42 -11.99
N LEU A 553 -10.65 12.56 -11.36
CA LEU A 553 -11.21 12.90 -10.07
C LEU A 553 -12.59 13.58 -10.20
N SER A 554 -13.49 13.24 -9.27
CA SER A 554 -14.77 13.93 -9.06
C SER A 554 -14.79 14.68 -7.72
N PHE A 555 -15.58 15.74 -7.67
CA PHE A 555 -15.67 16.64 -6.52
C PHE A 555 -17.12 17.05 -6.27
N LEU A 556 -17.36 17.48 -5.03
CA LEU A 556 -18.59 18.08 -4.55
C LEU A 556 -18.30 19.53 -4.17
N ASP A 557 -18.84 20.46 -4.92
CA ASP A 557 -18.92 21.86 -4.50
C ASP A 557 -20.08 22.02 -3.54
N VAL A 558 -19.82 22.68 -2.41
CA VAL A 558 -20.75 22.91 -1.32
C VAL A 558 -20.88 24.41 -1.12
N GLU A 559 -22.10 24.92 -1.19
CA GLU A 559 -22.41 26.31 -0.90
C GLU A 559 -23.17 26.41 0.42
N TYR A 560 -22.70 27.27 1.31
CA TYR A 560 -23.27 27.44 2.65
C TYR A 560 -24.16 28.68 2.74
N ALA A 561 -24.99 28.74 3.78
CA ALA A 561 -25.91 29.86 3.99
C ALA A 561 -25.21 31.19 4.30
N ASP A 562 -23.96 31.15 4.77
CA ASP A 562 -23.09 32.31 4.99
C ASP A 562 -22.40 32.79 3.69
N GLY A 563 -22.71 32.18 2.53
CA GLY A 563 -22.12 32.51 1.23
C GLY A 563 -20.75 31.88 0.98
N VAL A 564 -20.18 31.17 1.96
CA VAL A 564 -18.92 30.43 1.77
C VAL A 564 -19.14 29.29 0.77
N ARG A 565 -18.14 29.04 -0.06
CA ARG A 565 -18.11 27.91 -1.00
C ARG A 565 -16.86 27.07 -0.77
N THR A 566 -17.02 25.76 -0.66
CA THR A 566 -15.92 24.82 -0.54
C THR A 566 -16.04 23.72 -1.59
N THR A 567 -14.91 23.15 -1.98
CA THR A 567 -14.86 22.02 -2.91
C THR A 567 -14.20 20.85 -2.19
N HIS A 568 -14.87 19.71 -2.19
CA HIS A 568 -14.39 18.49 -1.54
C HIS A 568 -14.23 17.37 -2.56
N ARG A 569 -13.10 16.66 -2.52
CA ARG A 569 -12.92 15.45 -3.33
C ARG A 569 -13.96 14.41 -2.94
N LEU A 570 -14.57 13.78 -3.94
CA LEU A 570 -15.58 12.74 -3.76
C LEU A 570 -14.96 11.36 -4.02
N VAL A 571 -15.19 10.42 -3.09
CA VAL A 571 -14.95 9.00 -3.34
C VAL A 571 -16.26 8.38 -3.80
N GLU A 572 -16.41 8.22 -5.12
CA GLU A 572 -17.65 7.81 -5.79
C GLU A 572 -18.29 6.55 -5.19
N ALA A 573 -17.47 5.59 -4.81
CA ALA A 573 -17.94 4.32 -4.27
C ALA A 573 -18.60 4.50 -2.90
N THR A 574 -17.97 5.20 -1.95
CA THR A 574 -18.52 5.39 -0.59
C THR A 574 -19.62 6.45 -0.55
N ALA A 575 -19.67 7.39 -1.50
CA ALA A 575 -20.73 8.39 -1.57
C ALA A 575 -22.14 7.81 -1.69
N ARG A 576 -22.27 6.58 -2.20
CA ARG A 576 -23.54 5.82 -2.28
C ARG A 576 -24.09 5.47 -0.90
N ASN A 577 -23.25 5.33 0.11
CA ASN A 577 -23.65 5.02 1.50
C ASN A 577 -24.28 6.19 2.26
N GLY A 578 -24.35 7.37 1.62
CA GLY A 578 -25.11 8.52 2.09
C GLY A 578 -24.26 9.52 2.86
N LEU A 579 -23.92 10.63 2.20
CA LEU A 579 -23.19 11.74 2.77
C LEU A 579 -24.06 12.52 3.77
N MET A 580 -23.54 12.77 4.96
CA MET A 580 -24.21 13.60 5.96
C MET A 580 -23.97 15.09 5.64
N LEU A 581 -24.91 15.71 4.94
CA LEU A 581 -24.78 17.10 4.47
C LEU A 581 -25.53 18.11 5.34
N GLY A 582 -26.43 17.66 6.21
CA GLY A 582 -27.21 18.56 7.05
C GLY A 582 -26.40 19.15 8.20
N GLY A 583 -25.85 20.35 8.02
CA GLY A 583 -24.99 21.00 9.02
C GLY A 583 -23.54 20.52 8.98
N LEU A 584 -22.94 20.49 7.79
CA LEU A 584 -21.61 19.94 7.51
C LEU A 584 -20.50 20.64 8.34
N PRO A 585 -19.85 19.95 9.31
CA PRO A 585 -18.83 20.54 10.18
C PRO A 585 -17.62 21.09 9.42
N ARG A 586 -16.96 22.14 9.91
CA ARG A 586 -15.71 22.66 9.31
C ARG A 586 -14.48 22.42 10.20
N GLU A 587 -14.70 22.13 11.48
CA GLU A 587 -13.67 21.84 12.47
C GLU A 587 -14.18 20.87 13.54
N VAL A 588 -13.29 20.38 14.41
CA VAL A 588 -13.64 19.43 15.48
C VAL A 588 -14.68 19.98 16.47
N GLY A 589 -14.67 21.29 16.74
CA GLY A 589 -15.68 21.95 17.58
C GLY A 589 -17.07 21.90 16.96
N ASP A 590 -17.18 22.00 15.64
CA ASP A 590 -18.47 21.84 14.95
C ASP A 590 -18.96 20.39 15.01
N VAL A 591 -18.06 19.41 15.00
CA VAL A 591 -18.43 17.99 15.16
C VAL A 591 -19.02 17.73 16.54
N GLU A 592 -18.41 18.28 17.59
CA GLU A 592 -18.96 18.22 18.95
C GLU A 592 -20.38 18.79 18.99
N GLN A 593 -20.58 20.00 18.44
CA GLN A 593 -21.89 20.64 18.36
C GLN A 593 -22.89 19.83 17.51
N PHE A 594 -22.42 19.25 16.41
CA PHE A 594 -23.22 18.37 15.54
C PHE A 594 -23.75 17.15 16.31
N LEU A 595 -22.89 16.49 17.08
CA LEU A 595 -23.27 15.34 17.92
C LEU A 595 -24.20 15.72 19.08
N LEU A 596 -24.20 17.00 19.48
CA LEU A 596 -25.13 17.54 20.47
C LEU A 596 -26.46 18.02 19.86
N GLY A 597 -26.63 17.91 18.54
CA GLY A 597 -27.87 18.30 17.83
C GLY A 597 -27.87 19.74 17.29
N VAL A 598 -26.79 20.50 17.50
CA VAL A 598 -26.64 21.86 16.97
C VAL A 598 -26.12 21.80 15.54
N ARG A 599 -26.67 22.61 14.63
CA ARG A 599 -26.31 22.65 13.20
C ARG A 599 -25.84 24.04 12.83
N ARG A 600 -24.52 24.27 12.81
CA ARG A 600 -23.93 25.60 12.57
C ARG A 600 -23.86 25.98 11.09
N HIS A 601 -23.33 25.09 10.26
CA HIS A 601 -23.02 25.39 8.86
C HIS A 601 -24.05 24.77 7.93
N ARG A 602 -25.16 25.48 7.71
CA ARG A 602 -26.23 25.04 6.81
C ARG A 602 -25.76 25.05 5.35
N VAL A 603 -25.98 23.96 4.62
CA VAL A 603 -25.58 23.80 3.22
C VAL A 603 -26.76 24.14 2.31
N THR A 604 -26.71 25.22 1.55
CA THR A 604 -27.83 25.66 0.70
C THR A 604 -27.91 24.91 -0.61
N SER A 605 -26.76 24.67 -1.25
CA SER A 605 -26.70 24.00 -2.54
C SER A 605 -25.46 23.10 -2.65
N ILE A 606 -25.58 22.06 -3.45
CA ILE A 606 -24.46 21.21 -3.84
C ILE A 606 -24.36 21.07 -5.35
N ARG A 607 -23.14 20.87 -5.85
CA ARG A 607 -22.88 20.65 -7.28
C ARG A 607 -21.80 19.61 -7.48
N PHE A 608 -22.05 18.65 -8.36
CA PHE A 608 -21.08 17.62 -8.73
C PHE A 608 -20.25 18.08 -9.92
N VAL A 609 -18.92 17.99 -9.81
CA VAL A 609 -17.98 18.36 -10.87
C VAL A 609 -16.92 17.27 -11.06
N HIS A 610 -16.29 17.22 -12.24
CA HIS A 610 -15.27 16.24 -12.57
C HIS A 610 -14.11 16.87 -13.36
N ARG A 611 -12.97 16.18 -13.43
CA ARG A 611 -11.82 16.56 -14.28
C ARG A 611 -11.71 15.80 -15.61
N GLY A 612 -12.69 14.95 -15.96
CA GLY A 612 -12.68 14.23 -17.24
C GLY A 612 -14.04 13.66 -17.62
N ALA A 613 -14.77 14.38 -18.49
CA ALA A 613 -16.13 14.00 -18.91
C ALA A 613 -16.22 12.61 -19.55
N TRP A 614 -15.21 12.24 -20.35
CA TRP A 614 -15.16 10.96 -21.05
C TRP A 614 -15.24 9.74 -20.13
N ALA A 615 -14.87 9.88 -18.84
CA ALA A 615 -14.84 8.78 -17.88
C ALA A 615 -16.18 8.54 -17.18
N TYR A 616 -17.17 9.41 -17.36
CA TYR A 616 -18.44 9.37 -16.64
C TYR A 616 -19.63 9.32 -17.59
N THR A 617 -20.76 8.83 -17.10
CA THR A 617 -22.05 9.09 -17.75
C THR A 617 -22.46 10.55 -17.55
N ASP A 618 -23.30 11.11 -18.42
CA ASP A 618 -23.68 12.54 -18.40
C ASP A 618 -24.52 12.97 -17.18
N SER A 619 -24.91 12.01 -16.34
CA SER A 619 -25.81 12.23 -15.22
C SER A 619 -25.30 11.65 -13.89
N VAL A 620 -25.63 12.34 -12.80
CA VAL A 620 -25.43 11.89 -11.42
C VAL A 620 -26.80 11.65 -10.79
N ARG A 621 -27.02 10.46 -10.23
CA ARG A 621 -28.27 10.15 -9.52
C ARG A 621 -28.09 10.44 -8.04
N VAL A 622 -29.03 11.16 -7.47
CA VAL A 622 -29.00 11.59 -6.07
C VAL A 622 -30.30 11.18 -5.39
N SER A 623 -30.20 10.56 -4.23
CA SER A 623 -31.35 10.28 -3.36
C SER A 623 -31.15 10.92 -2.00
N MET A 624 -32.20 11.56 -1.49
CA MET A 624 -32.22 12.21 -0.19
C MET A 624 -33.08 11.40 0.77
N ALA A 625 -32.50 11.08 1.92
CA ALA A 625 -33.18 10.40 3.02
C ALA A 625 -33.00 11.21 4.30
N ARG A 626 -33.80 10.87 5.32
CA ARG A 626 -33.76 11.50 6.63
C ARG A 626 -33.36 10.50 7.69
N LEU A 627 -32.37 10.87 8.48
CA LEU A 627 -31.98 10.16 9.69
C LEU A 627 -32.77 10.72 10.86
N SER A 628 -33.38 9.82 11.64
CA SER A 628 -34.16 10.15 12.83
C SER A 628 -33.66 9.36 14.03
N GLY A 629 -33.81 9.91 15.24
CA GLY A 629 -33.22 9.34 16.46
C GLY A 629 -31.87 9.97 16.82
N GLY A 630 -31.30 9.57 17.96
CA GLY A 630 -30.03 10.13 18.46
C GLY A 630 -30.04 11.68 18.48
N PRO A 631 -29.01 12.35 17.93
CA PRO A 631 -28.91 13.82 17.86
C PRO A 631 -29.72 14.44 16.70
N PHE A 632 -30.63 13.69 16.07
CA PHE A 632 -31.48 14.13 14.96
C PHE A 632 -32.97 14.17 15.33
N ARG A 633 -33.30 14.11 16.62
CA ARG A 633 -34.67 14.29 17.12
C ARG A 633 -35.15 15.72 16.94
#